data_AF-S5ZX13-F1
#
_entry.id   AF-S5ZX13-F1
#
_cell.length_a   1.000
_cell.length_b   1.000
_cell.length_c   1.000
_cell.angle_alpha   90.00
_cell.angle_beta   90.00
_cell.angle_gamma   90.00
#
_symmetry.space_group_name_H-M   'P 1'
#
loop_
_entity.id
_entity.type
_entity.pdbx_description
1 polymer ?
#
loop_
_entity_poly.entity_id
_entity_poly.type
_entity_poly.pdbx_seq_one_letter_code
_entity_poly.pdbx_strand_id
1 'polypeptide(L)'
;METAKEFVEHLSATLESKKREFNTTLLPQMQENYNIQSTAVQAIRSILLKKRAIHDDPYKYDSRMTEIEIPRTEPFMDSEKTSVIGSRLSHYEMMLDFLNNYYQFNTDFLGPKRISILFELNNTFLWGNFSNTSNHPNTKGLVDIMRGIFTSPDTLTSSLLKDSVSHLAKSEAVINGLLKELTVFHREEYKLLIRREIMPKINISPNDCLNPSNALKEIKKVFSVTLKKQPFYTDLIIEIIKEDCGNDSVRLRQEILNKLYPKKSEKVEEKYEENHRRSLLAGLKFLGNTAPHFKIALEKIKSNEELIHKSGQSFFKSIIKAIKQAFNISGRDREITVTISDPITQTRKKQVINYNSFEKEMTGKITLFQSISAASPAVQRKIGTMNDEVLLNLLTKYISESNELLKEMTGLDEFYKTVKPELRGKIRGIKIEVTTITNSIIKANQCRAEYTAFAEEAEQMKKLGII
;
A
#
# COMPACT_ATOMS: atom_id res chain seq x y z
N MET A 1 -26.42 -3.14 -37.19
CA MET A 1 -26.40 -4.35 -36.35
C MET A 1 -25.00 -4.91 -36.46
N GLU A 2 -24.28 -5.04 -35.34
CA GLU A 2 -22.91 -5.57 -35.31
C GLU A 2 -22.90 -7.01 -35.83
N THR A 3 -22.09 -7.30 -36.84
CA THR A 3 -21.95 -8.67 -37.36
C THR A 3 -21.22 -9.56 -36.35
N ALA A 4 -21.41 -10.88 -36.40
CA ALA A 4 -20.73 -11.79 -35.46
C ALA A 4 -19.21 -11.62 -35.49
N LYS A 5 -18.64 -11.30 -36.66
CA LYS A 5 -17.21 -11.03 -36.83
C LYS A 5 -16.78 -9.71 -36.17
N GLU A 6 -17.55 -8.64 -36.35
CA GLU A 6 -17.30 -7.35 -35.70
C GLU A 6 -17.31 -7.48 -34.17
N PHE A 7 -18.25 -8.24 -33.61
CA PHE A 7 -18.30 -8.50 -32.16
C PHE A 7 -17.05 -9.23 -31.65
N VAL A 8 -16.57 -10.26 -32.37
CA VAL A 8 -15.35 -10.99 -31.98
C VAL A 8 -14.12 -10.09 -31.99
N GLU A 9 -14.01 -9.20 -32.98
CA GLU A 9 -12.91 -8.22 -33.08
C GLU A 9 -12.98 -7.20 -31.94
N HIS A 10 -14.17 -6.65 -31.66
CA HIS A 10 -14.39 -5.72 -30.56
C HIS A 10 -14.11 -6.36 -29.20
N LEU A 11 -14.66 -7.55 -28.93
CA LEU A 11 -14.42 -8.31 -27.69
C LEU A 11 -12.92 -8.58 -27.49
N SER A 12 -12.19 -8.91 -28.55
CA SER A 12 -10.75 -9.08 -28.46
C SER A 12 -10.03 -7.81 -28.07
N ALA A 13 -10.36 -6.67 -28.69
CA ALA A 13 -9.72 -5.41 -28.35
C ALA A 13 -10.01 -5.01 -26.89
N THR A 14 -11.26 -5.21 -26.44
CA THR A 14 -11.67 -4.98 -25.05
C THR A 14 -10.91 -5.88 -24.07
N LEU A 15 -10.77 -7.17 -24.38
CA LEU A 15 -10.04 -8.12 -23.53
C LEU A 15 -8.54 -7.81 -23.47
N GLU A 16 -7.91 -7.42 -24.58
CA GLU A 16 -6.50 -6.98 -24.56
C GLU A 16 -6.30 -5.73 -23.70
N SER A 17 -7.21 -4.74 -23.79
CA SER A 17 -7.19 -3.56 -22.91
C SER A 17 -7.35 -3.96 -21.44
N LYS A 18 -8.30 -4.85 -21.14
CA LYS A 18 -8.57 -5.31 -19.78
C LYS A 18 -7.41 -6.15 -19.23
N LYS A 19 -6.76 -6.96 -20.05
CA LYS A 19 -5.53 -7.71 -19.72
C LYS A 19 -4.41 -6.78 -19.30
N ARG A 20 -4.23 -5.67 -20.04
CA ARG A 20 -3.27 -4.62 -19.69
C ARG A 20 -3.62 -4.00 -18.34
N GLU A 21 -4.85 -3.54 -18.14
CA GLU A 21 -5.32 -2.96 -16.87
C GLU A 21 -5.10 -3.91 -15.68
N PHE A 22 -5.37 -5.21 -15.84
CA PHE A 22 -5.08 -6.19 -14.81
C PHE A 22 -3.60 -6.23 -14.45
N ASN A 23 -2.72 -6.33 -15.46
CA ASN A 23 -1.29 -6.51 -15.24
C ASN A 23 -0.60 -5.22 -14.74
N THR A 24 -1.07 -4.04 -15.14
CA THR A 24 -0.44 -2.76 -14.75
C THR A 24 -1.00 -2.17 -13.46
N THR A 25 -2.27 -2.43 -13.14
CA THR A 25 -2.98 -1.71 -12.08
C THR A 25 -3.67 -2.62 -11.08
N LEU A 26 -4.59 -3.49 -11.54
CA LEU A 26 -5.48 -4.22 -10.62
C LEU A 26 -4.75 -5.34 -9.86
N LEU A 27 -3.90 -6.13 -10.51
CA LEU A 27 -3.18 -7.21 -9.86
C LEU A 27 -2.03 -6.72 -8.95
N PRO A 28 -1.28 -5.66 -9.31
CA PRO A 28 -0.40 -4.99 -8.35
C PRO A 28 -1.14 -4.48 -7.11
N GLN A 29 -2.33 -3.87 -7.28
CA GLN A 29 -3.17 -3.47 -6.16
C GLN A 29 -3.61 -4.68 -5.31
N MET A 30 -3.93 -5.82 -5.94
CA MET A 30 -4.24 -7.05 -5.22
C MET A 30 -3.05 -7.53 -4.38
N GLN A 31 -1.83 -7.49 -4.93
CA GLN A 31 -0.59 -7.84 -4.21
C GLN A 31 -0.37 -6.93 -3.00
N GLU A 32 -0.56 -5.62 -3.15
CA GLU A 32 -0.47 -4.67 -2.02
C GLU A 32 -1.46 -5.03 -0.91
N ASN A 33 -2.69 -5.41 -1.26
CA ASN A 33 -3.68 -5.83 -0.27
C ASN A 33 -3.30 -7.14 0.44
N TYR A 34 -2.65 -8.09 -0.25
CA TYR A 34 -2.10 -9.29 0.41
C TYR A 34 -0.91 -8.97 1.33
N ASN A 35 -0.07 -7.98 1.01
CA ASN A 35 0.96 -7.48 1.91
C ASN A 35 0.37 -6.85 3.19
N ILE A 36 -0.75 -6.12 3.05
CA ILE A 36 -1.52 -5.60 4.20
C ILE A 36 -2.06 -6.77 5.04
N GLN A 37 -2.59 -7.83 4.42
CA GLN A 37 -3.07 -9.01 5.14
C GLN A 37 -1.94 -9.70 5.92
N SER A 38 -0.79 -9.95 5.28
CA SER A 38 0.37 -10.57 5.96
C SER A 38 0.78 -9.75 7.19
N THR A 39 0.95 -8.43 7.03
CA THR A 39 1.32 -7.54 8.15
C THR A 39 0.30 -7.57 9.29
N ALA A 40 -1.00 -7.53 8.97
CA ALA A 40 -2.06 -7.52 9.96
C ALA A 40 -2.20 -8.88 10.69
N VAL A 41 -2.04 -10.00 9.97
CA VAL A 41 -2.00 -11.36 10.56
C VAL A 41 -0.81 -11.50 11.50
N GLN A 42 0.38 -11.06 11.06
CA GLN A 42 1.59 -11.08 11.88
C GLN A 42 1.42 -10.26 13.16
N ALA A 43 0.78 -9.09 13.07
CA ALA A 43 0.47 -8.26 14.23
C ALA A 43 -0.47 -8.98 15.22
N ILE A 44 -1.56 -9.58 14.72
CA ILE A 44 -2.49 -10.39 15.53
C ILE A 44 -1.75 -11.52 16.21
N ARG A 45 -1.03 -12.37 15.45
CA ARG A 45 -0.34 -13.54 15.98
C ARG A 45 0.71 -13.15 17.02
N SER A 46 1.50 -12.11 16.75
CA SER A 46 2.50 -11.58 17.68
C SER A 46 1.88 -11.15 19.01
N ILE A 47 0.72 -10.50 18.98
CA ILE A 47 0.00 -10.08 20.19
C ILE A 47 -0.52 -11.30 20.94
N LEU A 48 -1.15 -12.25 20.25
CA LEU A 48 -1.70 -13.45 20.86
C LEU A 48 -0.61 -14.31 21.52
N LEU A 49 0.55 -14.47 20.88
CA LEU A 49 1.71 -15.17 21.45
C LEU A 49 2.25 -14.45 22.69
N LYS A 50 2.43 -13.11 22.63
CA LYS A 50 2.89 -12.32 23.78
C LYS A 50 1.95 -12.41 24.97
N LYS A 51 0.65 -12.50 24.72
CA LYS A 51 -0.39 -12.68 25.76
C LYS A 51 -0.60 -14.15 26.15
N ARG A 52 0.15 -15.09 25.56
CA ARG A 52 0.01 -16.56 25.74
C ARG A 52 -1.41 -17.06 25.46
N ALA A 53 -2.12 -16.38 24.57
CA ALA A 53 -3.49 -16.68 24.17
C ALA A 53 -3.57 -17.76 23.08
N ILE A 54 -2.45 -18.04 22.41
CA ILE A 54 -2.23 -19.15 21.48
C ILE A 54 -0.88 -19.81 21.78
N HIS A 55 -0.71 -21.05 21.33
CA HIS A 55 0.59 -21.71 21.31
C HIS A 55 1.28 -21.52 19.97
N ASP A 56 2.61 -21.46 19.99
CA ASP A 56 3.38 -21.42 18.77
C ASP A 56 3.37 -22.81 18.09
N ASP A 57 3.47 -22.83 16.76
CA ASP A 57 3.57 -24.07 16.01
C ASP A 57 5.03 -24.57 16.06
N PRO A 58 5.31 -25.73 16.70
CA PRO A 58 6.67 -26.26 16.75
C PRO A 58 7.17 -26.75 15.39
N TYR A 59 6.29 -26.91 14.39
CA TYR A 59 6.66 -27.40 13.07
C TYR A 59 7.02 -26.24 12.14
N LYS A 60 8.30 -26.15 11.78
CA LYS A 60 8.74 -25.36 10.63
C LYS A 60 8.36 -26.13 9.37
N TYR A 61 7.32 -25.70 8.67
CA TYR A 61 7.03 -26.20 7.33
C TYR A 61 8.25 -25.95 6.42
N ASP A 62 8.70 -27.01 5.73
CA ASP A 62 10.01 -27.08 5.07
C ASP A 62 10.07 -26.18 3.81
N SER A 63 11.29 -25.72 3.54
CA SER A 63 11.81 -24.83 2.48
C SER A 63 11.60 -25.27 1.01
N ARG A 64 10.60 -26.12 0.72
CA ARG A 64 10.34 -26.70 -0.61
C ARG A 64 8.90 -26.52 -1.11
N MET A 65 8.16 -25.54 -0.58
CA MET A 65 6.80 -25.24 -1.05
C MET A 65 6.82 -24.74 -2.49
N THR A 66 6.01 -25.37 -3.35
CA THR A 66 5.90 -25.03 -4.79
C THR A 66 4.57 -24.39 -5.16
N GLU A 67 3.57 -24.51 -4.28
CA GLU A 67 2.23 -23.92 -4.42
C GLU A 67 1.67 -23.66 -3.01
N ILE A 68 0.65 -22.81 -2.90
CA ILE A 68 -0.07 -22.56 -1.65
C ILE A 68 -0.76 -23.83 -1.15
N GLU A 69 -0.62 -24.09 0.14
CA GLU A 69 -1.33 -25.13 0.88
C GLU A 69 -2.44 -24.48 1.72
N ILE A 70 -3.67 -24.99 1.63
CA ILE A 70 -4.79 -24.38 2.36
C ILE A 70 -4.76 -24.84 3.83
N PRO A 71 -4.73 -23.93 4.81
CA PRO A 71 -4.82 -24.31 6.20
C PRO A 71 -6.16 -25.00 6.51
N ARG A 72 -6.09 -25.97 7.43
CA ARG A 72 -7.24 -26.75 7.88
C ARG A 72 -8.38 -25.88 8.41
N THR A 73 -9.63 -26.27 8.13
CA THR A 73 -10.84 -25.54 8.55
C THR A 73 -11.85 -26.44 9.28
N GLU A 74 -11.50 -27.69 9.57
CA GLU A 74 -12.40 -28.65 10.22
C GLU A 74 -12.73 -28.24 11.67
N PRO A 75 -13.88 -28.68 12.22
CA PRO A 75 -14.19 -28.51 13.63
C PRO A 75 -13.13 -29.15 14.54
N PHE A 76 -12.96 -28.58 15.74
CA PHE A 76 -12.01 -29.03 16.76
C PHE A 76 -12.65 -28.95 18.15
N MET A 77 -12.09 -29.66 19.13
CA MET A 77 -12.56 -29.65 20.51
C MET A 77 -12.16 -28.35 21.24
N ASP A 78 -12.98 -27.92 22.20
CA ASP A 78 -12.71 -26.65 22.92
C ASP A 78 -11.37 -26.70 23.69
N SER A 79 -10.99 -27.88 24.20
CA SER A 79 -9.75 -28.11 24.94
C SER A 79 -8.46 -27.92 24.13
N GLU A 80 -8.53 -28.07 22.80
CA GLU A 80 -7.38 -27.92 21.89
C GLU A 80 -7.37 -26.58 21.14
N LYS A 81 -8.39 -25.73 21.35
CA LYS A 81 -8.62 -24.45 20.64
C LYS A 81 -7.35 -23.60 20.51
N THR A 82 -6.67 -23.35 21.63
CA THR A 82 -5.46 -22.51 21.71
C THR A 82 -4.32 -23.05 20.84
N SER A 83 -4.18 -24.37 20.74
CA SER A 83 -3.15 -25.02 19.92
C SER A 83 -3.55 -25.07 18.45
N VAL A 84 -4.78 -25.51 18.14
CA VAL A 84 -5.29 -25.64 16.78
C VAL A 84 -5.36 -24.29 16.07
N ILE A 85 -5.91 -23.25 16.71
CA ILE A 85 -5.97 -21.91 16.13
C ILE A 85 -4.58 -21.29 16.00
N GLY A 86 -3.68 -21.53 16.98
CA GLY A 86 -2.29 -21.08 16.90
C GLY A 86 -1.57 -21.63 15.66
N SER A 87 -1.67 -22.94 15.44
CA SER A 87 -1.08 -23.60 14.26
C SER A 87 -1.73 -23.16 12.95
N ARG A 88 -3.07 -23.12 12.87
CA ARG A 88 -3.79 -22.68 11.67
C ARG A 88 -3.49 -21.23 11.30
N LEU A 89 -3.37 -20.34 12.29
CA LEU A 89 -3.00 -18.94 12.06
C LEU A 89 -1.53 -18.80 11.61
N SER A 90 -0.63 -19.60 12.18
CA SER A 90 0.78 -19.65 11.75
C SER A 90 0.93 -20.16 10.32
N HIS A 91 0.18 -21.20 9.95
CA HIS A 91 0.16 -21.72 8.59
C HIS A 91 -0.43 -20.68 7.62
N TYR A 92 -1.53 -20.03 7.99
CA TYR A 92 -2.12 -18.95 7.18
C TYR A 92 -1.15 -17.78 6.95
N GLU A 93 -0.45 -17.31 8.00
CA GLU A 93 0.60 -16.29 7.89
C GLU A 93 1.68 -16.70 6.88
N MET A 94 2.19 -17.93 7.01
CA MET A 94 3.20 -18.45 6.10
C MET A 94 2.73 -18.51 4.64
N MET A 95 1.47 -18.86 4.41
CA MET A 95 0.91 -18.93 3.05
C MET A 95 0.76 -17.54 2.42
N LEU A 96 0.42 -16.53 3.22
CA LEU A 96 0.42 -15.14 2.77
C LEU A 96 1.84 -14.67 2.43
N ASP A 97 2.83 -15.03 3.25
CA ASP A 97 4.22 -14.72 2.96
C ASP A 97 4.73 -15.43 1.70
N PHE A 98 4.39 -16.70 1.52
CA PHE A 98 4.73 -17.44 0.30
C PHE A 98 4.10 -16.79 -0.95
N LEU A 99 2.80 -16.47 -0.88
CA LEU A 99 2.08 -15.76 -1.93
C LEU A 99 2.78 -14.44 -2.32
N ASN A 100 3.11 -13.61 -1.33
CA ASN A 100 3.70 -12.29 -1.59
C ASN A 100 5.11 -12.36 -2.20
N ASN A 101 5.89 -13.40 -1.87
CA ASN A 101 7.28 -13.52 -2.28
C ASN A 101 7.50 -14.37 -3.55
N TYR A 102 6.62 -15.34 -3.84
CA TYR A 102 6.86 -16.34 -4.89
C TYR A 102 5.83 -16.35 -6.02
N TYR A 103 4.60 -15.85 -5.81
CA TYR A 103 3.63 -15.76 -6.89
C TYR A 103 3.88 -14.54 -7.76
N GLN A 104 3.56 -14.67 -9.04
CA GLN A 104 3.51 -13.54 -9.96
C GLN A 104 2.07 -13.04 -10.09
N PHE A 105 1.88 -11.74 -9.90
CA PHE A 105 0.56 -11.10 -10.00
C PHE A 105 0.31 -10.62 -11.43
N ASN A 106 0.16 -11.58 -12.35
CA ASN A 106 -0.22 -11.33 -13.74
C ASN A 106 -1.26 -12.35 -14.21
N THR A 107 -1.97 -11.97 -15.27
CA THR A 107 -3.06 -12.76 -15.87
C THR A 107 -2.61 -14.14 -16.36
N ASP A 108 -1.38 -14.30 -16.86
CA ASP A 108 -0.88 -15.58 -17.36
C ASP A 108 -0.54 -16.57 -16.22
N PHE A 109 -0.03 -16.06 -15.10
CA PHE A 109 0.30 -16.86 -13.92
C PHE A 109 -0.92 -17.17 -13.06
N LEU A 110 -1.78 -16.18 -12.82
CA LEU A 110 -3.00 -16.31 -12.02
C LEU A 110 -4.17 -16.84 -12.86
N GLY A 111 -4.03 -18.08 -13.32
CA GLY A 111 -5.10 -18.80 -14.02
C GLY A 111 -6.21 -19.30 -13.08
N PRO A 112 -7.29 -19.89 -13.63
CA PRO A 112 -8.47 -20.31 -12.87
C PRO A 112 -8.18 -21.21 -11.65
N LYS A 113 -7.23 -22.15 -11.78
CA LYS A 113 -6.83 -23.03 -10.68
C LYS A 113 -6.27 -22.24 -9.50
N ARG A 114 -5.35 -21.30 -9.74
CA ARG A 114 -4.74 -20.49 -8.69
C ARG A 114 -5.73 -19.48 -8.11
N ILE A 115 -6.65 -18.96 -8.91
CA ILE A 115 -7.74 -18.12 -8.41
C ILE A 115 -8.60 -18.89 -7.39
N SER A 116 -8.95 -20.15 -7.66
CA SER A 116 -9.68 -21.00 -6.70
C SER A 116 -8.90 -21.17 -5.40
N ILE A 117 -7.60 -21.48 -5.50
CA ILE A 117 -6.71 -21.61 -4.33
C ILE A 117 -6.67 -20.31 -3.51
N LEU A 118 -6.62 -19.15 -4.16
CA LEU A 118 -6.63 -17.86 -3.48
C LEU A 118 -7.96 -17.57 -2.78
N PHE A 119 -9.10 -17.92 -3.40
CA PHE A 119 -10.40 -17.83 -2.72
C PHE A 119 -10.46 -18.75 -1.50
N GLU A 120 -9.97 -19.99 -1.60
CA GLU A 120 -9.92 -20.93 -0.48
C GLU A 120 -9.01 -20.41 0.64
N LEU A 121 -7.83 -19.89 0.30
CA LEU A 121 -6.92 -19.28 1.25
C LEU A 121 -7.60 -18.12 1.99
N ASN A 122 -8.24 -17.20 1.26
CA ASN A 122 -8.97 -16.07 1.86
C ASN A 122 -10.11 -16.51 2.78
N ASN A 123 -10.73 -17.65 2.51
CA ASN A 123 -11.80 -18.20 3.33
C ASN A 123 -11.31 -19.00 4.56
N THR A 124 -10.00 -19.13 4.77
CA THR A 124 -9.43 -19.79 5.96
C THR A 124 -9.90 -19.13 7.26
N PHE A 125 -10.05 -17.80 7.24
CA PHE A 125 -10.64 -17.00 8.30
C PHE A 125 -11.55 -15.97 7.65
N LEU A 126 -12.82 -15.93 8.05
CA LEU A 126 -13.78 -14.95 7.55
C LEU A 126 -13.58 -13.61 8.29
N TRP A 127 -12.75 -12.71 7.77
CA TRP A 127 -12.45 -11.43 8.43
C TRP A 127 -13.57 -10.42 8.24
N GLY A 128 -14.26 -10.44 7.09
CA GLY A 128 -15.46 -9.62 6.86
C GLY A 128 -16.61 -9.92 7.82
N ASN A 129 -16.71 -11.17 8.28
CA ASN A 129 -17.73 -11.65 9.22
C ASN A 129 -17.10 -12.15 10.53
N PHE A 130 -16.20 -11.35 11.09
CA PHE A 130 -15.46 -11.70 12.31
C PHE A 130 -16.35 -11.59 13.57
N SER A 131 -17.15 -12.62 13.84
CA SER A 131 -18.08 -12.68 14.96
C SER A 131 -18.05 -14.02 15.70
N ASN A 132 -18.54 -14.01 16.94
CA ASN A 132 -18.68 -15.21 17.77
C ASN A 132 -19.86 -16.11 17.35
N THR A 133 -20.76 -15.58 16.53
CA THR A 133 -21.88 -16.29 15.91
C THR A 133 -21.51 -16.93 14.58
N SER A 134 -20.25 -16.79 14.14
CA SER A 134 -19.77 -17.41 12.91
C SER A 134 -19.86 -18.93 13.00
N ASN A 135 -20.38 -19.55 11.94
CA ASN A 135 -20.37 -21.00 11.78
C ASN A 135 -19.01 -21.53 11.31
N HIS A 136 -18.05 -20.65 11.01
CA HIS A 136 -16.72 -21.03 10.58
C HIS A 136 -15.81 -21.34 11.79
N PRO A 137 -15.33 -22.60 11.97
CA PRO A 137 -14.62 -23.00 13.18
C PRO A 137 -13.41 -22.14 13.52
N ASN A 138 -12.60 -21.78 12.50
CA ASN A 138 -11.41 -20.94 12.67
C ASN A 138 -11.76 -19.53 13.16
N THR A 139 -12.78 -18.91 12.54
CA THR A 139 -13.21 -17.55 12.88
C THR A 139 -13.77 -17.51 14.29
N LYS A 140 -14.68 -18.44 14.61
CA LYS A 140 -15.28 -18.53 15.94
C LYS A 140 -14.22 -18.77 17.02
N GLY A 141 -13.32 -19.71 16.80
CA GLY A 141 -12.22 -20.02 17.73
C GLY A 141 -11.32 -18.81 17.97
N LEU A 142 -10.92 -18.11 16.91
CA LEU A 142 -10.08 -16.91 17.02
C LEU A 142 -10.80 -15.75 17.73
N VAL A 143 -12.09 -15.51 17.44
CA VAL A 143 -12.91 -14.50 18.13
C VAL A 143 -13.00 -14.81 19.63
N ASP A 144 -13.23 -16.07 20.00
CA ASP A 144 -13.31 -16.48 21.40
C ASP A 144 -11.99 -16.24 22.14
N ILE A 145 -10.84 -16.57 21.51
CA ILE A 145 -9.51 -16.29 22.06
C ILE A 145 -9.31 -14.78 22.24
N MET A 146 -9.65 -13.98 21.23
CA MET A 146 -9.45 -12.52 21.25
C MET A 146 -10.38 -11.81 22.25
N ARG A 147 -11.55 -12.38 22.57
CA ARG A 147 -12.51 -11.80 23.52
C ARG A 147 -11.87 -11.54 24.89
N GLY A 148 -11.07 -12.47 25.38
CA GLY A 148 -10.37 -12.32 26.67
C GLY A 148 -9.37 -11.14 26.69
N ILE A 149 -8.83 -10.77 25.52
CA ILE A 149 -7.92 -9.63 25.38
C ILE A 149 -8.70 -8.32 25.22
N PHE A 150 -9.83 -8.35 24.51
CA PHE A 150 -10.67 -7.16 24.33
C PHE A 150 -11.28 -6.64 25.64
N THR A 151 -11.53 -7.53 26.60
CA THR A 151 -12.02 -7.19 27.94
C THR A 151 -10.91 -6.84 28.93
N SER A 152 -9.64 -6.91 28.50
CA SER A 152 -8.50 -6.59 29.37
C SER A 152 -8.34 -5.07 29.54
N PRO A 153 -7.76 -4.60 30.66
CA PRO A 153 -7.50 -3.18 30.89
C PRO A 153 -6.44 -2.58 29.93
N ASP A 154 -5.75 -3.40 29.14
CA ASP A 154 -4.78 -2.97 28.13
C ASP A 154 -5.51 -2.51 26.85
N THR A 155 -5.97 -1.26 26.89
CA THR A 155 -6.73 -0.63 25.80
C THR A 155 -5.92 -0.46 24.52
N LEU A 156 -4.59 -0.31 24.62
CA LEU A 156 -3.71 -0.19 23.47
C LEU A 156 -3.67 -1.49 22.67
N THR A 157 -3.43 -2.62 23.33
CA THR A 157 -3.42 -3.93 22.67
C THR A 157 -4.79 -4.27 22.08
N SER A 158 -5.87 -3.96 22.80
CA SER A 158 -7.25 -4.14 22.32
C SER A 158 -7.54 -3.31 21.06
N SER A 159 -7.11 -2.04 21.01
CA SER A 159 -7.24 -1.19 19.83
C SER A 159 -6.46 -1.74 18.64
N LEU A 160 -5.19 -2.10 18.84
CA LEU A 160 -4.33 -2.60 17.76
C LEU A 160 -4.87 -3.90 17.14
N LEU A 161 -5.43 -4.80 17.94
CA LEU A 161 -6.11 -5.99 17.45
C LEU A 161 -7.36 -5.66 16.62
N LYS A 162 -8.19 -4.72 17.07
CA LYS A 162 -9.37 -4.28 16.32
C LYS A 162 -9.00 -3.64 14.99
N ASP A 163 -7.96 -2.80 14.99
CA ASP A 163 -7.45 -2.15 13.79
C ASP A 163 -6.91 -3.21 12.81
N SER A 164 -6.17 -4.20 13.30
CA SER A 164 -5.65 -5.30 12.47
C SER A 164 -6.77 -6.12 11.82
N VAL A 165 -7.82 -6.48 12.59
CA VAL A 165 -9.00 -7.17 12.06
C VAL A 165 -9.75 -6.31 11.03
N SER A 166 -9.87 -5.01 11.27
CA SER A 166 -10.49 -4.05 10.33
C SER A 166 -9.70 -3.95 9.02
N HIS A 167 -8.36 -3.92 9.10
CA HIS A 167 -7.51 -3.95 7.92
C HIS A 167 -7.68 -5.25 7.13
N LEU A 168 -7.72 -6.41 7.80
CA LEU A 168 -7.96 -7.70 7.16
C LEU A 168 -9.31 -7.76 6.45
N ALA A 169 -10.39 -7.30 7.09
CA ALA A 169 -11.72 -7.29 6.49
C ALA A 169 -11.78 -6.40 5.23
N LYS A 170 -11.15 -5.23 5.26
CA LYS A 170 -11.12 -4.30 4.12
C LYS A 170 -10.29 -4.84 2.97
N SER A 171 -9.09 -5.34 3.23
CA SER A 171 -8.23 -5.88 2.17
C SER A 171 -8.81 -7.17 1.59
N GLU A 172 -9.41 -8.04 2.41
CA GLU A 172 -10.11 -9.25 1.93
C GLU A 172 -11.24 -8.91 0.95
N ALA A 173 -12.03 -7.88 1.25
CA ALA A 173 -13.11 -7.45 0.37
C ALA A 173 -12.59 -6.95 -0.99
N VAL A 174 -11.49 -6.19 -1.00
CA VAL A 174 -10.84 -5.73 -2.24
C VAL A 174 -10.29 -6.91 -3.03
N ILE A 175 -9.51 -7.79 -2.39
CA ILE A 175 -8.91 -8.97 -3.02
C ILE A 175 -10.00 -9.85 -3.64
N ASN A 176 -11.05 -10.19 -2.87
CA ASN A 176 -12.13 -11.04 -3.36
C ASN A 176 -12.94 -10.37 -4.49
N GLY A 177 -13.04 -9.04 -4.50
CA GLY A 177 -13.59 -8.29 -5.63
C GLY A 177 -12.75 -8.47 -6.89
N LEU A 178 -11.44 -8.22 -6.79
CA LEU A 178 -10.51 -8.34 -7.91
C LEU A 178 -10.39 -9.77 -8.44
N LEU A 179 -10.39 -10.78 -7.57
CA LEU A 179 -10.41 -12.19 -7.98
C LEU A 179 -11.70 -12.56 -8.75
N LYS A 180 -12.85 -11.99 -8.37
CA LYS A 180 -14.11 -12.19 -9.11
C LYS A 180 -14.03 -11.54 -10.49
N GLU A 181 -13.51 -10.33 -10.58
CA GLU A 181 -13.30 -9.65 -11.87
C GLU A 181 -12.34 -10.45 -12.76
N LEU A 182 -11.23 -10.95 -12.20
CA LEU A 182 -10.25 -11.77 -12.90
C LEU A 182 -10.85 -13.10 -13.37
N THR A 183 -11.76 -13.69 -12.59
CA THR A 183 -12.51 -14.90 -12.99
C THR A 183 -13.39 -14.62 -14.20
N VAL A 184 -14.10 -13.49 -14.21
CA VAL A 184 -14.92 -13.06 -15.36
C VAL A 184 -14.02 -12.86 -16.58
N PHE A 185 -12.87 -12.19 -16.43
CA PHE A 185 -11.90 -12.00 -17.50
C PHE A 185 -11.46 -13.33 -18.14
N HIS A 186 -10.99 -14.30 -17.34
CA HIS A 186 -10.55 -15.61 -17.85
C HIS A 186 -11.67 -16.40 -18.53
N ARG A 187 -12.90 -16.26 -18.03
CA ARG A 187 -14.08 -16.87 -18.65
C ARG A 187 -14.35 -16.30 -20.04
N GLU A 188 -14.28 -14.98 -20.19
CA GLU A 188 -14.46 -14.31 -21.48
C GLU A 188 -13.29 -14.57 -22.44
N GLU A 189 -12.05 -14.63 -21.94
CA GLU A 189 -10.86 -15.00 -22.72
C GLU A 189 -10.99 -16.43 -23.28
N TYR A 190 -11.43 -17.39 -22.46
CA TYR A 190 -11.74 -18.74 -22.92
C TYR A 190 -12.82 -18.73 -24.01
N LYS A 191 -13.92 -17.99 -23.83
CA LYS A 191 -14.98 -17.93 -24.84
C LYS A 191 -14.51 -17.31 -26.15
N LEU A 192 -13.67 -16.28 -26.09
CA LEU A 192 -13.05 -15.68 -27.27
C LEU A 192 -12.18 -16.69 -28.04
N LEU A 193 -11.38 -17.51 -27.33
CA LEU A 193 -10.58 -18.57 -27.94
C LEU A 193 -11.46 -19.55 -28.74
N ILE A 194 -12.58 -20.00 -28.15
CA ILE A 194 -13.52 -20.89 -28.84
C ILE A 194 -14.13 -20.21 -30.08
N ARG A 195 -14.54 -18.94 -29.96
CA ARG A 195 -15.10 -18.15 -31.06
C ARG A 195 -14.13 -18.00 -32.23
N ARG A 196 -12.83 -17.94 -31.98
CA ARG A 196 -11.79 -17.81 -33.01
C ARG A 196 -11.41 -19.15 -33.63
N GLU A 197 -11.19 -20.16 -32.81
CA GLU A 197 -10.54 -21.40 -33.25
C GLU A 197 -11.51 -22.51 -33.64
N ILE A 198 -12.73 -22.49 -33.09
CA ILE A 198 -13.70 -23.58 -33.19
C ILE A 198 -14.94 -23.16 -33.98
N MET A 199 -15.56 -22.04 -33.62
CA MET A 199 -16.83 -21.60 -34.24
C MET A 199 -16.76 -21.43 -35.76
N PRO A 200 -15.66 -20.94 -36.38
CA PRO A 200 -15.58 -20.81 -37.84
C PRO A 200 -15.56 -22.15 -38.58
N LYS A 201 -15.30 -23.26 -37.88
CA LYS A 201 -15.21 -24.62 -38.45
C LYS A 201 -16.53 -25.40 -38.33
N ILE A 202 -17.58 -24.77 -37.82
CA ILE A 202 -18.85 -25.42 -37.45
C ILE A 202 -20.01 -24.65 -38.07
N ASN A 203 -20.96 -25.38 -38.66
CA ASN A 203 -22.21 -24.80 -39.14
C ASN A 203 -23.29 -24.98 -38.06
N ILE A 204 -23.68 -23.87 -37.43
CA ILE A 204 -24.76 -23.85 -36.44
C ILE A 204 -26.07 -23.52 -37.15
N SER A 205 -27.07 -24.41 -37.05
CA SER A 205 -28.41 -24.14 -37.58
C SER A 205 -29.27 -23.38 -36.57
N PRO A 206 -30.34 -22.68 -37.01
CA PRO A 206 -31.28 -22.01 -36.10
C PRO A 206 -31.93 -22.94 -35.06
N ASN A 207 -32.11 -24.23 -35.39
CA ASN A 207 -32.62 -25.23 -34.46
C ASN A 207 -31.60 -25.58 -33.35
N ASP A 208 -30.31 -25.53 -33.65
CA ASP A 208 -29.25 -25.77 -32.67
C ASP A 208 -29.18 -24.64 -31.63
N CYS A 209 -29.66 -23.44 -31.97
CA CYS A 209 -29.76 -22.30 -31.07
C CYS A 209 -30.83 -22.51 -29.98
N LEU A 210 -31.89 -23.26 -30.31
CA LEU A 210 -32.97 -23.62 -29.39
C LEU A 210 -32.66 -24.90 -28.62
N ASN A 211 -31.98 -25.86 -29.26
CA ASN A 211 -31.53 -27.10 -28.63
C ASN A 211 -30.06 -27.41 -28.99
N PRO A 212 -29.10 -27.04 -28.12
CA PRO A 212 -27.66 -27.11 -28.44
C PRO A 212 -27.09 -28.54 -28.45
N SER A 213 -27.89 -29.58 -28.28
CA SER A 213 -27.41 -30.97 -28.13
C SER A 213 -26.59 -31.46 -29.33
N ASN A 214 -26.98 -31.09 -30.56
CA ASN A 214 -26.28 -31.51 -31.78
C ASN A 214 -25.03 -30.65 -32.03
N ALA A 215 -25.16 -29.32 -31.93
CA ALA A 215 -24.03 -28.41 -32.00
C ALA A 215 -22.94 -28.74 -30.96
N LEU A 216 -23.30 -29.12 -29.72
CA LEU A 216 -22.33 -29.51 -28.69
C LEU A 216 -21.51 -30.74 -29.08
N LYS A 217 -22.10 -31.74 -29.75
CA LYS A 217 -21.37 -32.94 -30.20
C LYS A 217 -20.35 -32.59 -31.28
N GLU A 218 -20.75 -31.76 -32.24
CA GLU A 218 -19.86 -31.27 -33.31
C GLU A 218 -18.75 -30.38 -32.74
N ILE A 219 -19.08 -29.44 -31.86
CA ILE A 219 -18.10 -28.59 -31.15
C ILE A 219 -17.09 -29.43 -30.38
N LYS A 220 -17.55 -30.45 -29.64
CA LYS A 220 -16.67 -31.35 -28.88
C LYS A 220 -15.71 -32.12 -29.79
N LYS A 221 -16.18 -32.57 -30.96
CA LYS A 221 -15.37 -33.26 -31.97
C LYS A 221 -14.26 -32.33 -32.50
N VAL A 222 -14.61 -31.13 -32.96
CA VAL A 222 -13.64 -30.15 -33.48
C VAL A 222 -12.68 -29.67 -32.40
N PHE A 223 -13.16 -29.48 -31.18
CA PHE A 223 -12.35 -29.09 -30.01
C PHE A 223 -11.28 -30.13 -29.70
N SER A 224 -11.63 -31.42 -29.68
CA SER A 224 -10.68 -32.50 -29.37
C SER A 224 -9.52 -32.59 -30.37
N VAL A 225 -9.75 -32.14 -31.61
CA VAL A 225 -8.73 -32.12 -32.66
C VAL A 225 -7.87 -30.84 -32.58
N THR A 226 -8.52 -29.69 -32.33
CA THR A 226 -7.88 -28.36 -32.41
C THR A 226 -7.19 -27.94 -31.11
N LEU A 227 -7.77 -28.23 -29.94
CA LEU A 227 -7.36 -27.69 -28.63
C LEU A 227 -7.04 -28.81 -27.62
N LYS A 228 -6.20 -29.78 -28.02
CA LYS A 228 -5.90 -31.03 -27.27
C LYS A 228 -5.47 -30.87 -25.80
N LYS A 229 -4.94 -29.71 -25.40
CA LYS A 229 -4.44 -29.45 -24.03
C LYS A 229 -5.36 -28.55 -23.20
N GLN A 230 -6.47 -28.07 -23.77
CA GLN A 230 -7.40 -27.19 -23.08
C GLN A 230 -8.56 -27.98 -22.48
N PRO A 231 -9.06 -27.59 -21.30
CA PRO A 231 -10.26 -28.19 -20.71
C PRO A 231 -11.51 -27.80 -21.52
N PHE A 232 -12.45 -28.73 -21.66
CA PHE A 232 -13.73 -28.51 -22.33
C PHE A 232 -14.80 -28.14 -21.31
N TYR A 233 -15.22 -26.88 -21.27
CA TYR A 233 -16.27 -26.40 -20.37
C TYR A 233 -17.63 -26.34 -21.07
N THR A 234 -18.44 -27.39 -20.92
CA THR A 234 -19.76 -27.51 -21.57
C THR A 234 -20.65 -26.28 -21.32
N ASP A 235 -20.70 -25.77 -20.09
CA ASP A 235 -21.56 -24.62 -19.73
C ASP A 235 -21.16 -23.34 -20.45
N LEU A 236 -19.85 -23.11 -20.64
CA LEU A 236 -19.34 -21.95 -21.38
C LEU A 236 -19.62 -22.06 -22.89
N ILE A 237 -19.57 -23.29 -23.44
CA ILE A 237 -19.92 -23.52 -24.84
C ILE A 237 -21.41 -23.28 -25.08
N ILE A 238 -22.28 -23.74 -24.17
CA ILE A 238 -23.72 -23.46 -24.22
C ILE A 238 -23.97 -21.94 -24.16
N GLU A 239 -23.23 -21.24 -23.31
CA GLU A 239 -23.33 -19.78 -23.22
C GLU A 239 -22.93 -19.10 -24.53
N ILE A 240 -21.83 -19.50 -25.17
CA ILE A 240 -21.43 -18.97 -26.49
C ILE A 240 -22.55 -19.13 -27.52
N ILE A 241 -23.18 -20.31 -27.59
CA ILE A 241 -24.27 -20.57 -28.55
C ILE A 241 -25.45 -19.63 -28.29
N LYS A 242 -25.81 -19.40 -27.01
CA LYS A 242 -26.87 -18.45 -26.64
C LYS A 242 -26.52 -17.00 -26.96
N GLU A 243 -25.28 -16.60 -26.66
CA GLU A 243 -24.75 -15.26 -26.92
C GLU A 243 -24.62 -14.97 -28.42
N ASP A 244 -24.35 -15.99 -29.23
CA ASP A 244 -24.04 -15.81 -30.64
C ASP A 244 -25.26 -16.00 -31.56
N CYS A 245 -26.22 -16.83 -31.14
CA CYS A 245 -27.34 -17.22 -32.00
C CYS A 245 -28.72 -17.19 -31.29
N GLY A 246 -28.78 -16.84 -30.01
CA GLY A 246 -30.05 -16.69 -29.28
C GLY A 246 -30.81 -15.42 -29.66
N ASN A 247 -32.11 -15.41 -29.37
CA ASN A 247 -33.00 -14.25 -29.61
C ASN A 247 -32.52 -12.97 -28.90
N ASP A 248 -31.85 -13.13 -27.75
CA ASP A 248 -31.29 -12.05 -26.93
C ASP A 248 -29.81 -11.76 -27.21
N SER A 249 -29.22 -12.36 -28.26
CA SER A 249 -27.78 -12.30 -28.57
C SER A 249 -27.20 -10.88 -28.53
N VAL A 250 -27.88 -9.91 -29.17
CA VAL A 250 -27.43 -8.50 -29.19
C VAL A 250 -27.34 -7.90 -27.80
N ARG A 251 -28.34 -8.15 -26.94
CA ARG A 251 -28.37 -7.66 -25.55
C ARG A 251 -27.26 -8.32 -24.73
N LEU A 252 -27.10 -9.63 -24.85
CA LEU A 252 -26.08 -10.39 -24.11
C LEU A 252 -24.67 -9.96 -24.48
N ARG A 253 -24.38 -9.74 -25.78
CA ARG A 253 -23.09 -9.22 -26.25
C ARG A 253 -22.77 -7.84 -25.68
N GLN A 254 -23.75 -6.94 -25.64
CA GLN A 254 -23.59 -5.62 -25.02
C GLN A 254 -23.35 -5.72 -23.51
N GLU A 255 -24.04 -6.62 -22.81
CA GLU A 255 -23.82 -6.86 -21.38
C GLU A 255 -22.41 -7.37 -21.09
N ILE A 256 -21.84 -8.23 -21.94
CA ILE A 256 -20.46 -8.70 -21.80
C ILE A 256 -19.47 -7.54 -21.92
N LEU A 257 -19.62 -6.70 -22.96
CA LEU A 257 -18.76 -5.54 -23.17
C LEU A 257 -18.87 -4.54 -22.00
N ASN A 258 -20.09 -4.28 -21.51
CA ASN A 258 -20.32 -3.44 -20.34
C ASN A 258 -19.75 -4.03 -19.03
N LYS A 259 -19.66 -5.36 -18.90
CA LYS A 259 -19.05 -6.01 -17.73
C LYS A 259 -17.52 -5.91 -17.76
N LEU A 260 -16.91 -6.03 -18.94
CA LEU A 260 -15.45 -5.95 -19.09
C LEU A 260 -14.95 -4.52 -18.99
N TYR A 261 -15.74 -3.56 -19.46
CA TYR A 261 -15.54 -2.13 -19.27
C TYR A 261 -16.91 -1.48 -19.00
N PRO A 262 -17.29 -1.25 -17.73
CA PRO A 262 -18.44 -0.39 -17.48
C PRO A 262 -18.14 0.96 -18.12
N LYS A 263 -19.02 1.45 -19.01
CA LYS A 263 -18.89 2.78 -19.63
C LYS A 263 -18.33 3.75 -18.60
N LYS A 264 -17.11 4.23 -18.84
CA LYS A 264 -16.39 5.16 -17.95
C LYS A 264 -17.39 6.23 -17.52
N SER A 265 -17.86 6.15 -16.29
CA SER A 265 -18.54 7.28 -15.69
C SER A 265 -17.45 8.31 -15.46
N GLU A 266 -17.65 9.56 -15.88
CA GLU A 266 -16.75 10.70 -15.57
C GLU A 266 -16.34 10.73 -14.08
N LYS A 267 -17.20 10.21 -13.20
CA LYS A 267 -16.94 9.99 -11.77
C LYS A 267 -15.74 9.09 -11.44
N VAL A 268 -15.27 8.20 -12.32
CA VAL A 268 -14.10 7.34 -12.07
C VAL A 268 -12.81 8.07 -12.44
N GLU A 269 -12.77 8.82 -13.54
CA GLU A 269 -11.63 9.69 -13.89
C GLU A 269 -11.47 10.81 -12.87
N GLU A 270 -12.57 11.46 -12.44
CA GLU A 270 -12.53 12.43 -11.34
C GLU A 270 -12.02 11.80 -10.04
N LYS A 271 -12.41 10.56 -9.73
CA LYS A 271 -12.00 9.86 -8.49
C LYS A 271 -10.58 9.32 -8.55
N TYR A 272 -10.07 8.98 -9.75
CA TYR A 272 -8.69 8.57 -9.99
C TYR A 272 -7.76 9.78 -9.87
N GLU A 273 -8.04 10.87 -10.59
CA GLU A 273 -7.32 12.14 -10.45
C GLU A 273 -7.38 12.69 -9.02
N GLU A 274 -8.55 12.60 -8.36
CA GLU A 274 -8.71 13.00 -6.95
C GLU A 274 -7.85 12.12 -6.02
N ASN A 275 -7.71 10.81 -6.28
CA ASN A 275 -6.87 9.92 -5.49
C ASN A 275 -5.36 10.19 -5.67
N HIS A 276 -4.90 10.54 -6.87
CA HIS A 276 -3.48 10.90 -7.09
C HIS A 276 -3.11 12.21 -6.42
N ARG A 277 -3.99 13.21 -6.55
CA ARG A 277 -3.85 14.48 -5.83
C ARG A 277 -3.85 14.26 -4.32
N ARG A 278 -4.68 13.33 -3.81
CA ARG A 278 -4.67 12.95 -2.38
C ARG A 278 -3.31 12.41 -1.92
N SER A 279 -2.54 11.72 -2.76
CA SER A 279 -1.18 11.26 -2.39
C SER A 279 -0.23 12.45 -2.19
N LEU A 280 -0.24 13.45 -3.08
CA LEU A 280 0.56 14.68 -2.90
C LEU A 280 0.17 15.44 -1.62
N LEU A 281 -1.14 15.56 -1.36
CA LEU A 281 -1.66 16.20 -0.16
C LEU A 281 -1.29 15.42 1.11
N ALA A 282 -1.30 14.09 1.06
CA ALA A 282 -0.85 13.22 2.15
C ALA A 282 0.65 13.41 2.43
N GLY A 283 1.48 13.48 1.38
CA GLY A 283 2.92 13.78 1.50
C GLY A 283 3.19 15.11 2.21
N LEU A 284 2.48 16.17 1.79
CA LEU A 284 2.57 17.49 2.45
C LEU A 284 2.09 17.45 3.90
N LYS A 285 1.06 16.66 4.22
CA LYS A 285 0.56 16.48 5.58
C LYS A 285 1.58 15.74 6.47
N PHE A 286 2.26 14.72 5.95
CA PHE A 286 3.34 14.04 6.69
C PHE A 286 4.46 15.02 7.06
N LEU A 287 4.84 15.92 6.14
CA LEU A 287 5.80 16.98 6.45
C LEU A 287 5.22 18.01 7.43
N GLY A 288 3.96 18.42 7.26
CA GLY A 288 3.27 19.32 8.20
C GLY A 288 3.33 18.81 9.65
N ASN A 289 3.10 17.51 9.85
CA ASN A 289 3.14 16.85 11.15
C ASN A 289 4.54 16.84 11.81
N THR A 290 5.60 17.19 11.09
CA THR A 290 6.96 17.30 11.66
C THR A 290 7.20 18.61 12.41
N ALA A 291 6.35 19.64 12.21
CA ALA A 291 6.48 20.96 12.87
C ALA A 291 6.68 20.89 14.40
N PRO A 292 5.88 20.14 15.19
CA PRO A 292 6.10 20.04 16.64
C PRO A 292 7.43 19.38 16.99
N HIS A 293 7.89 18.41 16.20
CA HIS A 293 9.16 17.71 16.44
C HIS A 293 10.35 18.60 16.11
N PHE A 294 10.31 19.35 15.00
CA PHE A 294 11.31 20.37 14.70
C PHE A 294 11.36 21.45 15.79
N LYS A 295 10.21 21.88 16.30
CA LYS A 295 10.14 22.87 17.40
C LYS A 295 10.80 22.36 18.68
N ILE A 296 10.47 21.14 19.12
CA ILE A 296 11.06 20.54 20.32
C ILE A 296 12.58 20.35 20.13
N ALA A 297 13.01 19.90 18.95
CA ALA A 297 14.43 19.74 18.67
C ALA A 297 15.18 21.07 18.68
N LEU A 298 14.60 22.12 18.09
CA LEU A 298 15.15 23.48 18.11
C LEU A 298 15.26 24.02 19.54
N GLU A 299 14.24 23.84 20.38
CA GLU A 299 14.26 24.25 21.80
C GLU A 299 15.38 23.54 22.59
N LYS A 300 15.58 22.24 22.34
CA LYS A 300 16.69 21.47 22.94
C LYS A 300 18.05 21.96 22.44
N ILE A 301 18.20 22.19 21.14
CA ILE A 301 19.43 22.73 20.52
C ILE A 301 19.76 24.10 21.11
N LYS A 302 18.80 25.03 21.21
CA LYS A 302 18.96 26.35 21.85
C LYS A 302 19.42 26.22 23.30
N SER A 303 18.79 25.33 24.05
CA SER A 303 19.16 25.07 25.44
C SER A 303 20.61 24.54 25.58
N ASN A 304 21.05 23.68 24.67
CA ASN A 304 22.41 23.13 24.67
C ASN A 304 23.44 24.21 24.31
N GLU A 305 23.13 25.02 23.29
CA GLU A 305 23.96 26.15 22.85
C GLU A 305 24.15 27.18 23.96
N GLU A 306 23.07 27.56 24.66
CA GLU A 306 23.16 28.46 25.81
C GLU A 306 24.00 27.90 26.95
N LEU A 307 23.86 26.60 27.23
CA LEU A 307 24.56 25.92 28.30
C LEU A 307 26.07 25.93 28.05
N ILE A 308 26.50 25.68 26.81
CA ILE A 308 27.90 25.71 26.42
C ILE A 308 28.45 27.13 26.42
N HIS A 309 27.69 28.12 25.94
CA HIS A 309 28.11 29.52 25.99
C HIS A 309 28.19 30.09 27.41
N LYS A 310 27.25 29.77 28.30
CA LYS A 310 27.27 30.22 29.71
C LYS A 310 28.48 29.64 30.46
N SER A 311 28.87 28.40 30.16
CA SER A 311 30.07 27.76 30.73
C SER A 311 31.41 28.32 30.24
N GLY A 312 31.42 29.21 29.22
CA GLY A 312 32.64 29.79 28.65
C GLY A 312 32.86 31.29 28.94
N GLN A 313 31.96 31.99 29.63
CA GLN A 313 31.93 33.47 29.67
C GLN A 313 31.83 34.10 31.08
N SER A 314 32.47 33.52 32.10
CA SER A 314 32.20 33.95 33.48
C SER A 314 32.96 35.18 34.01
N PHE A 315 33.91 35.80 33.29
CA PHE A 315 34.74 36.87 33.90
C PHE A 315 34.76 38.26 33.21
N PHE A 316 34.34 38.42 31.94
CA PHE A 316 34.47 39.71 31.23
C PHE A 316 33.15 40.32 30.69
N LYS A 317 32.00 39.79 31.12
CA LYS A 317 30.69 40.11 30.53
C LYS A 317 30.22 41.56 30.77
N SER A 318 30.59 42.17 31.89
CA SER A 318 30.14 43.53 32.24
C SER A 318 30.83 44.59 31.37
N ILE A 319 32.13 44.40 31.09
CA ILE A 319 32.95 45.35 30.34
C ILE A 319 32.66 45.27 28.83
N ILE A 320 32.50 44.07 28.29
CA ILE A 320 32.20 43.86 26.86
C ILE A 320 30.76 44.30 26.52
N LYS A 321 29.81 44.18 27.44
CA LYS A 321 28.41 44.61 27.23
C LYS A 321 28.31 46.14 27.13
N ALA A 322 29.08 46.86 27.95
CA ALA A 322 29.15 48.32 27.88
C ALA A 322 29.77 48.81 26.55
N ILE A 323 30.82 48.14 26.06
CA ILE A 323 31.48 48.49 24.79
C ILE A 323 30.59 48.15 23.58
N LYS A 324 29.86 47.02 23.61
CA LYS A 324 28.94 46.63 22.52
C LYS A 324 27.71 47.52 22.40
N GLN A 325 27.18 48.03 23.52
CA GLN A 325 26.09 49.00 23.50
C GLN A 325 26.53 50.38 22.96
N ALA A 326 27.80 50.74 23.12
CA ALA A 326 28.35 51.99 22.61
C ALA A 326 28.65 51.99 21.10
N PHE A 327 28.80 50.83 20.46
CA PHE A 327 29.27 50.72 19.06
C PHE A 327 28.29 50.04 18.07
N ASN A 328 27.05 49.73 18.46
CA ASN A 328 26.01 49.13 17.60
C ASN A 328 26.51 47.95 16.72
N ILE A 329 27.39 47.11 17.27
CA ILE A 329 28.01 45.99 16.55
C ILE A 329 27.01 44.83 16.54
N SER A 330 26.47 44.50 15.37
CA SER A 330 25.68 43.28 15.15
C SER A 330 26.50 42.06 15.60
N GLY A 331 25.87 41.19 16.40
CA GLY A 331 26.53 40.06 17.03
C GLY A 331 27.20 39.16 15.98
N ARG A 332 28.47 38.81 16.21
CA ARG A 332 29.26 37.91 15.35
C ARG A 332 28.44 36.66 14.99
N ASP A 333 28.41 36.33 13.69
CA ASP A 333 27.91 35.05 13.19
C ASP A 333 28.57 33.90 13.95
N ARG A 334 27.75 33.00 14.49
CA ARG A 334 28.21 31.87 15.29
C ARG A 334 28.40 30.68 14.39
N GLU A 335 29.65 30.38 14.08
CA GLU A 335 30.02 29.23 13.26
C GLU A 335 30.33 28.02 14.16
N ILE A 336 29.62 26.92 13.94
CA ILE A 336 29.82 25.65 14.63
C ILE A 336 30.32 24.64 13.60
N THR A 337 31.53 24.12 13.80
CA THR A 337 32.05 23.03 12.97
C THR A 337 31.52 21.70 13.49
N VAL A 338 30.63 21.08 12.73
CA VAL A 338 30.08 19.75 13.02
C VAL A 338 30.75 18.71 12.12
N THR A 339 30.78 17.47 12.60
CA THR A 339 31.13 16.33 11.76
C THR A 339 29.83 15.67 11.31
N ILE A 340 29.61 15.61 10.00
CA ILE A 340 28.45 14.93 9.42
C ILE A 340 28.95 13.64 8.80
N SER A 341 28.32 12.53 9.18
CA SER A 341 28.56 11.23 8.57
C SER A 341 27.58 11.02 7.43
N ASP A 342 28.09 10.72 6.24
CA ASP A 342 27.26 10.25 5.14
C ASP A 342 26.77 8.82 5.47
N PRO A 343 25.44 8.57 5.51
CA PRO A 343 24.90 7.26 5.87
C PRO A 343 25.19 6.17 4.85
N ILE A 344 25.50 6.51 3.59
CA ILE A 344 25.76 5.56 2.49
C ILE A 344 27.25 5.25 2.41
N THR A 345 28.10 6.28 2.45
CA THR A 345 29.55 6.12 2.24
C THR A 345 30.34 5.97 3.55
N GLN A 346 29.70 6.17 4.71
CA GLN A 346 30.32 6.25 6.04
C GLN A 346 31.46 7.29 6.13
N THR A 347 31.57 8.18 5.14
CA THR A 347 32.60 9.23 5.13
C THR A 347 32.19 10.35 6.08
N ARG A 348 33.14 10.79 6.91
CA ARG A 348 32.96 11.90 7.84
C ARG A 348 33.45 13.18 7.19
N LYS A 349 32.55 14.13 6.94
CA LYS A 349 32.89 15.47 6.43
C LYS A 349 32.68 16.50 7.53
N LYS A 350 33.60 17.47 7.61
CA LYS A 350 33.41 18.65 8.47
C LYS A 350 32.56 19.66 7.71
N GLN A 351 31.46 20.10 8.32
CA GLN A 351 30.61 21.16 7.82
C GLN A 351 30.58 22.29 8.84
N VAL A 352 30.70 23.53 8.37
CA VAL A 352 30.54 24.72 9.20
C VAL A 352 29.09 25.17 9.11
N ILE A 353 28.39 25.18 10.24
CA ILE A 353 27.01 25.64 10.36
C ILE A 353 27.02 27.04 10.95
N ASN A 354 26.43 28.01 10.25
CA ASN A 354 26.09 29.30 10.86
C ASN A 354 24.81 29.11 11.68
N TYR A 355 24.95 29.10 13.01
CA TYR A 355 23.86 28.81 13.93
C TYR A 355 22.67 29.78 13.79
N ASN A 356 22.94 31.07 13.58
CA ASN A 356 21.88 32.08 13.43
C ASN A 356 21.06 31.84 12.15
N SER A 357 21.73 31.42 11.08
CA SER A 357 21.10 31.08 9.81
C SER A 357 20.27 29.80 9.93
N PHE A 358 20.82 28.76 10.55
CA PHE A 358 20.12 27.52 10.87
C PHE A 358 18.86 27.77 11.71
N GLU A 359 18.98 28.54 12.80
CA GLU A 359 17.85 28.84 13.69
C GLU A 359 16.73 29.56 12.93
N LYS A 360 17.09 30.53 12.08
CA LYS A 360 16.14 31.29 11.26
C LYS A 360 15.44 30.39 10.25
N GLU A 361 16.20 29.54 9.55
CA GLU A 361 15.66 28.60 8.55
C GLU A 361 14.72 27.59 9.20
N MET A 362 15.15 26.98 10.30
CA MET A 362 14.36 26.02 11.07
C MET A 362 13.07 26.64 11.62
N THR A 363 13.14 27.89 12.13
CA THR A 363 11.95 28.63 12.59
C THR A 363 10.98 28.91 11.44
N GLY A 364 11.51 29.28 10.26
CA GLY A 364 10.72 29.44 9.04
C GLY A 364 10.01 28.15 8.63
N LYS A 365 10.71 27.00 8.69
CA LYS A 365 10.13 25.69 8.39
C LYS A 365 9.09 25.24 9.39
N ILE A 366 9.31 25.44 10.69
CA ILE A 366 8.30 25.16 11.71
C ILE A 366 7.01 25.93 11.42
N THR A 367 7.12 27.23 11.14
CA THR A 367 5.97 28.09 10.85
C THR A 367 5.22 27.62 9.60
N LEU A 368 5.95 27.31 8.54
CA LEU A 368 5.40 26.80 7.29
C LEU A 368 4.68 25.46 7.51
N PHE A 369 5.34 24.46 8.10
CA PHE A 369 4.76 23.14 8.30
C PHE A 369 3.60 23.15 9.29
N GLN A 370 3.66 24.01 10.31
CA GLN A 370 2.53 24.24 11.20
C GLN A 370 1.34 24.83 10.45
N SER A 371 1.56 25.75 9.50
CA SER A 371 0.47 26.30 8.67
C SER A 371 -0.18 25.25 7.76
N ILE A 372 0.61 24.28 7.27
CA ILE A 372 0.13 23.14 6.48
C ILE A 372 -0.65 22.16 7.37
N SER A 373 -0.14 21.86 8.57
CA SER A 373 -0.75 20.91 9.51
C SER A 373 -2.02 21.43 10.17
N ALA A 374 -2.11 22.74 10.44
CA ALA A 374 -3.18 23.34 11.23
C ALA A 374 -4.52 23.45 10.48
N ALA A 375 -4.63 22.91 9.26
CA ALA A 375 -5.87 22.91 8.48
C ALA A 375 -6.52 24.31 8.33
N SER A 376 -5.71 25.37 8.28
CA SER A 376 -6.23 26.73 8.08
C SER A 376 -7.02 26.81 6.76
N PRO A 377 -8.28 27.28 6.76
CA PRO A 377 -9.10 27.34 5.55
C PRO A 377 -8.44 28.10 4.40
N ALA A 378 -7.63 29.12 4.69
CA ALA A 378 -6.90 29.89 3.68
C ALA A 378 -5.76 29.09 3.03
N VAL A 379 -5.01 28.33 3.84
CA VAL A 379 -3.91 27.47 3.36
C VAL A 379 -4.46 26.26 2.61
N GLN A 380 -5.54 25.64 3.12
CA GLN A 380 -6.22 24.54 2.44
C GLN A 380 -6.86 24.96 1.13
N ARG A 381 -7.47 26.15 1.06
CA ARG A 381 -7.95 26.70 -0.22
C ARG A 381 -6.81 26.93 -1.19
N LYS A 382 -5.71 27.55 -0.73
CA LYS A 382 -4.54 27.83 -1.58
C LYS A 382 -3.90 26.55 -2.11
N ILE A 383 -3.70 25.54 -1.26
CA ILE A 383 -3.20 24.22 -1.67
C ILE A 383 -4.21 23.53 -2.57
N GLY A 384 -5.51 23.63 -2.26
CA GLY A 384 -6.61 23.07 -3.03
C GLY A 384 -6.77 23.64 -4.43
N THR A 385 -6.31 24.87 -4.69
CA THR A 385 -6.34 25.51 -6.02
C THR A 385 -5.04 25.35 -6.83
N MET A 386 -3.96 24.81 -6.24
CA MET A 386 -2.70 24.58 -6.97
C MET A 386 -2.85 23.40 -7.93
N ASN A 387 -2.20 23.47 -9.09
CA ASN A 387 -2.06 22.33 -9.98
C ASN A 387 -1.12 21.27 -9.37
N ASP A 388 -1.21 20.03 -9.84
CA ASP A 388 -0.48 18.90 -9.24
C ASP A 388 1.04 18.99 -9.47
N GLU A 389 1.48 19.57 -10.59
CA GLU A 389 2.91 19.80 -10.87
C GLU A 389 3.55 20.76 -9.86
N VAL A 390 2.85 21.85 -9.50
CA VAL A 390 3.31 22.77 -8.45
C VAL A 390 3.33 22.08 -7.09
N LEU A 391 2.33 21.24 -6.78
CA LEU A 391 2.31 20.47 -5.53
C LEU A 391 3.47 19.47 -5.45
N LEU A 392 3.77 18.76 -6.54
CA LEU A 392 4.90 17.84 -6.64
C LEU A 392 6.23 18.57 -6.43
N ASN A 393 6.41 19.72 -7.08
CA ASN A 393 7.61 20.54 -6.93
C ASN A 393 7.79 21.06 -5.50
N LEU A 394 6.69 21.50 -4.86
CA LEU A 394 6.71 21.93 -3.45
C LEU A 394 7.06 20.77 -2.51
N LEU A 395 6.43 19.60 -2.71
CA LEU A 395 6.70 18.41 -1.91
C LEU A 395 8.18 17.98 -2.03
N THR A 396 8.69 17.92 -3.26
CA THR A 396 10.10 17.58 -3.55
C THR A 396 11.06 18.56 -2.87
N LYS A 397 10.79 19.86 -3.02
CA LYS A 397 11.58 20.92 -2.37
C LYS A 397 11.58 20.78 -0.85
N TYR A 398 10.41 20.58 -0.25
CA TYR A 398 10.30 20.46 1.21
C TYR A 398 10.93 19.19 1.76
N ILE A 399 10.90 18.08 1.02
CA ILE A 399 11.66 16.85 1.37
C ILE A 399 13.16 17.16 1.38
N SER A 400 13.67 17.82 0.35
CA SER A 400 15.09 18.16 0.25
C SER A 400 15.54 19.07 1.40
N GLU A 401 14.82 20.16 1.64
CA GLU A 401 15.15 21.12 2.71
C GLU A 401 15.04 20.47 4.11
N SER A 402 14.06 19.58 4.31
CA SER A 402 13.92 18.86 5.58
C SER A 402 15.07 17.89 5.82
N ASN A 403 15.58 17.23 4.77
CA ASN A 403 16.76 16.37 4.87
C ASN A 403 18.02 17.16 5.21
N GLU A 404 18.21 18.36 4.65
CA GLU A 404 19.35 19.21 5.02
C GLU A 404 19.28 19.65 6.48
N LEU A 405 18.12 20.13 6.95
CA LEU A 405 17.94 20.47 8.37
C LEU A 405 18.17 19.27 9.29
N LEU A 406 17.74 18.07 8.88
CA LEU A 406 17.94 16.84 9.65
C LEU A 406 19.44 16.50 9.79
N LYS A 407 20.24 16.70 8.73
CA LYS A 407 21.70 16.52 8.76
C LYS A 407 22.34 17.51 9.73
N GLU A 408 21.99 18.78 9.63
CA GLU A 408 22.53 19.85 10.49
C GLU A 408 22.17 19.62 11.97
N MET A 409 20.91 19.28 12.27
CA MET A 409 20.46 18.92 13.61
C MET A 409 21.25 17.77 14.20
N THR A 410 21.46 16.70 13.42
CA THR A 410 22.19 15.51 13.87
C THR A 410 23.66 15.85 14.16
N GLY A 411 24.29 16.64 13.28
CA GLY A 411 25.65 17.14 13.51
C GLY A 411 25.77 18.02 14.75
N LEU A 412 24.80 18.90 15.01
CA LEU A 412 24.75 19.73 16.21
C LEU A 412 24.54 18.90 17.48
N ASP A 413 23.67 17.90 17.46
CA ASP A 413 23.45 16.97 18.59
C ASP A 413 24.73 16.21 18.96
N GLU A 414 25.48 15.73 17.96
CA GLU A 414 26.76 15.06 18.18
C GLU A 414 27.83 16.04 18.69
N PHE A 415 27.92 17.24 18.12
CA PHE A 415 28.83 18.28 18.58
C PHE A 415 28.59 18.62 20.06
N TYR A 416 27.35 18.90 20.46
CA TYR A 416 27.05 19.26 21.84
C TYR A 416 27.31 18.14 22.83
N LYS A 417 27.16 16.87 22.42
CA LYS A 417 27.51 15.71 23.26
C LYS A 417 29.01 15.50 23.44
N THR A 418 29.85 16.03 22.55
CA THR A 418 31.29 15.79 22.52
C THR A 418 32.12 16.99 22.96
N VAL A 419 31.61 18.23 22.84
CA VAL A 419 32.40 19.46 23.04
C VAL A 419 32.90 19.68 24.47
N LYS A 420 32.12 19.30 25.50
CA LYS A 420 32.49 19.42 26.92
C LYS A 420 32.02 18.20 27.73
N PRO A 421 32.92 17.24 28.05
CA PRO A 421 32.56 16.01 28.76
C PRO A 421 31.84 16.24 30.10
N GLU A 422 32.22 17.29 30.83
CA GLU A 422 31.65 17.68 32.13
C GLU A 422 30.17 18.08 32.05
N LEU A 423 29.73 18.56 30.88
CA LEU A 423 28.36 19.03 30.67
C LEU A 423 27.46 17.97 30.03
N ARG A 424 28.03 16.81 29.65
CA ARG A 424 27.35 15.75 28.90
C ARG A 424 26.05 15.27 29.57
N GLY A 425 26.01 15.19 30.89
CA GLY A 425 24.82 14.81 31.66
C GLY A 425 23.69 15.85 31.64
N LYS A 426 23.98 17.10 31.23
CA LYS A 426 23.01 18.20 31.14
C LYS A 426 22.58 18.50 29.69
N ILE A 427 23.22 17.88 28.69
CA ILE A 427 22.87 18.04 27.28
C ILE A 427 21.56 17.30 26.99
N ARG A 428 20.60 18.01 26.38
CA ARG A 428 19.31 17.45 25.98
C ARG A 428 19.43 16.88 24.57
N GLY A 429 19.38 15.56 24.45
CA GLY A 429 19.46 14.87 23.15
C GLY A 429 18.18 14.98 22.32
N ILE A 430 18.34 14.95 21.00
CA ILE A 430 17.22 15.06 20.03
C ILE A 430 16.94 13.78 19.23
N LYS A 431 17.45 12.61 19.68
CA LYS A 431 17.35 11.34 18.93
C LYS A 431 15.91 10.94 18.58
N ILE A 432 14.97 11.15 19.51
CA ILE A 432 13.55 10.80 19.32
C ILE A 432 12.94 11.67 18.22
N GLU A 433 13.20 12.98 18.27
CA GLU A 433 12.74 13.93 17.27
C GLU A 433 13.34 13.62 15.90
N VAL A 434 14.65 13.39 15.82
CA VAL A 434 15.36 12.99 14.58
C VAL A 434 14.71 11.76 13.97
N THR A 435 14.51 10.69 14.75
CA THR A 435 13.89 9.45 14.24
C THR A 435 12.47 9.68 13.73
N THR A 436 11.70 10.51 14.43
CA THR A 436 10.30 10.80 14.05
C THR A 436 10.23 11.63 12.77
N ILE A 437 11.09 12.64 12.65
CA ILE A 437 11.22 13.47 11.44
C ILE A 437 11.67 12.62 10.25
N THR A 438 12.67 11.74 10.42
CA THR A 438 13.14 10.81 9.38
C THR A 438 12.00 9.95 8.85
N ASN A 439 11.21 9.33 9.73
CA ASN A 439 10.08 8.50 9.33
C ASN A 439 9.02 9.29 8.54
N SER A 440 8.73 10.53 8.94
CA SER A 440 7.80 11.39 8.20
C SER A 440 8.33 11.80 6.83
N ILE A 441 9.64 12.07 6.70
CA ILE A 441 10.28 12.38 5.41
C ILE A 441 10.22 11.15 4.49
N ILE A 442 10.49 9.94 5.00
CA ILE A 442 10.39 8.69 4.22
C ILE A 442 8.97 8.53 3.68
N LYS A 443 7.94 8.68 4.51
CA LYS A 443 6.53 8.60 4.09
C LYS A 443 6.18 9.67 3.05
N ALA A 444 6.64 10.91 3.24
CA ALA A 444 6.44 11.98 2.28
C ALA A 444 7.10 11.68 0.92
N ASN A 445 8.30 11.09 0.94
CA ASN A 445 9.02 10.70 -0.28
C ASN A 445 8.38 9.49 -0.97
N GLN A 446 7.77 8.57 -0.22
CA GLN A 446 6.97 7.49 -0.77
C GLN A 446 5.76 8.04 -1.55
N CYS A 447 4.99 8.95 -0.96
CA CYS A 447 3.88 9.61 -1.67
C CYS A 447 4.34 10.38 -2.92
N ARG A 448 5.52 11.02 -2.86
CA ARG A 448 6.13 11.66 -4.04
C ARG A 448 6.42 10.64 -5.14
N ALA A 449 7.05 9.52 -4.80
CA ALA A 449 7.41 8.47 -5.76
C ALA A 449 6.18 7.81 -6.39
N GLU A 450 5.14 7.55 -5.60
CA GLU A 450 3.84 7.05 -6.08
C GLU A 450 3.23 7.98 -7.14
N TYR A 451 3.22 9.30 -6.89
CA TYR A 451 2.72 10.27 -7.86
C TYR A 451 3.60 10.35 -9.12
N THR A 452 4.94 10.32 -8.97
CA THR A 452 5.86 10.37 -10.12
C THR A 452 5.71 9.16 -11.03
N ALA A 453 5.62 7.94 -10.46
CA ALA A 453 5.39 6.72 -11.24
C ALA A 453 4.09 6.81 -12.05
N PHE A 454 3.03 7.35 -11.45
CA PHE A 454 1.76 7.60 -12.14
C PHE A 454 1.90 8.64 -13.27
N ALA A 455 2.57 9.76 -13.01
CA ALA A 455 2.75 10.81 -14.02
C ALA A 455 3.53 10.30 -15.25
N GLU A 456 4.55 9.46 -15.03
CA GLU A 456 5.33 8.81 -16.08
C GLU A 456 4.47 7.81 -16.88
N GLU A 457 3.64 7.00 -16.22
CA GLU A 457 2.71 6.07 -16.85
C GLU A 457 1.67 6.81 -17.71
N ALA A 458 1.10 7.91 -17.21
CA ALA A 458 0.15 8.74 -17.94
C ALA A 458 0.78 9.43 -19.16
N GLU A 459 2.01 9.91 -19.05
CA GLU A 459 2.75 10.51 -20.17
C GLU A 459 3.12 9.45 -21.23
N GLN A 460 3.46 8.24 -20.79
CA GLN A 460 3.71 7.10 -21.66
C GLN A 460 2.44 6.65 -22.40
N MET A 461 1.27 6.63 -21.74
CA MET A 461 -0.01 6.33 -22.38
C MET A 461 -0.44 7.40 -23.40
N LYS A 462 -0.18 8.68 -23.14
CA LYS A 462 -0.37 9.77 -24.12
C LYS A 462 0.55 9.62 -25.33
N LYS A 463 1.83 9.29 -25.12
CA LYS A 463 2.81 9.05 -26.19
C LYS A 463 2.43 7.85 -27.07
N LEU A 464 1.70 6.88 -26.52
CA LEU A 464 1.22 5.69 -27.22
C LEU A 464 -0.17 5.90 -27.88
N GLY A 465 -0.78 7.08 -27.78
CA GLY A 465 -2.06 7.42 -28.42
C GLY A 465 -3.27 6.68 -27.83
N ILE A 466 -3.16 6.20 -26.58
CA ILE A 466 -4.22 5.45 -25.88
C ILE A 466 -5.16 6.40 -25.10
N ILE A 467 -4.74 7.66 -24.90
CA ILE A 467 -5.50 8.77 -24.29
C ILE A 467 -5.25 10.04 -25.10
#